data_AF-A0A665WHZ4-F1
#
_entry.id   AF-A0A665WHZ4-F1
#
_cell.length_a   1.000
_cell.length_b   1.000
_cell.length_c   1.000
_cell.angle_alpha   90.00
_cell.angle_beta   90.00
_cell.angle_gamma   90.00
#
_symmetry.space_group_name_H-M   'P 1'
#
loop_
_entity.id
_entity.type
_entity.pdbx_description
1 polymer ?
#
loop_
_entity_poly.entity_id
_entity_poly.type
_entity_poly.pdbx_seq_one_letter_code
_entity_poly.pdbx_strand_id
1 'polypeptide(L)'
;TVRVYQLAPDATRNANAGRNGDGLDFKEAFGLFDRIGDSQVAYNQVADIMRALGQNPTNKDVNKILGNPTADDMANKRLNFDAFLPMLKEVDAIQKGTYDDYVEGLRVFDKEGNGTVMGAELRIVLSTLGEKMTEPEIDALMAGQEDENGSVHYEAFVKHIMSV
;
A
#
# COMPACT_ATOMS: atom_id res chain seq x y z
N THR A 1 -2.17 -2.18 2.42
CA THR A 1 -3.37 -1.42 2.00
C THR A 1 -2.97 -0.48 0.90
N VAL A 2 -3.73 -0.50 -0.20
CA VAL A 2 -3.45 0.18 -1.48
C VAL A 2 -3.27 1.69 -1.28
N ARG A 3 -2.03 2.14 -1.22
CA ARG A 3 -1.64 3.53 -1.42
C ARG A 3 -0.63 3.57 -2.56
N VAL A 4 -1.11 3.30 -3.77
CA VAL A 4 -0.39 3.56 -5.02
C VAL A 4 -1.25 4.48 -5.87
N TYR A 5 -1.59 5.65 -5.35
CA TYR A 5 -2.09 6.71 -6.21
C TYR A 5 -1.48 8.03 -5.78
N GLN A 6 -0.91 8.70 -6.79
CA GLN A 6 -0.58 10.13 -6.82
C GLN A 6 0.85 10.57 -6.49
N LEU A 7 1.88 9.81 -6.90
CA LEU A 7 3.17 10.42 -7.24
C LEU A 7 3.75 9.75 -8.51
N ALA A 8 3.93 10.56 -9.56
CA ALA A 8 4.60 10.30 -10.85
C ALA A 8 3.80 9.53 -11.95
N PRO A 9 3.42 10.20 -13.06
CA PRO A 9 2.79 9.58 -14.23
C PRO A 9 3.68 8.66 -15.08
N ASP A 10 4.97 8.45 -14.77
CA ASP A 10 5.90 7.83 -15.75
C ASP A 10 6.92 6.81 -15.19
N ALA A 11 6.88 6.44 -13.90
CA ALA A 11 7.92 5.55 -13.32
C ALA A 11 7.59 4.04 -13.42
N THR A 12 6.33 3.65 -13.57
CA THR A 12 5.89 2.24 -13.43
C THR A 12 5.97 1.42 -14.72
N ARG A 13 6.44 1.98 -15.84
CA ARG A 13 6.45 1.27 -17.12
C ARG A 13 7.62 0.29 -17.31
N ASN A 14 8.54 0.18 -16.36
CA ASN A 14 9.75 -0.65 -16.50
C ASN A 14 10.09 -1.54 -15.29
N ALA A 15 9.11 -1.96 -14.47
CA ALA A 15 9.37 -2.88 -13.36
C ALA A 15 9.42 -4.37 -13.78
N ASN A 16 9.18 -4.70 -15.06
CA ASN A 16 9.12 -6.08 -15.56
C ASN A 16 10.27 -6.45 -16.52
N ALA A 17 11.37 -5.71 -16.54
CA ALA A 17 12.53 -6.02 -17.37
C ALA A 17 13.78 -6.35 -16.53
N GLY A 18 13.94 -7.64 -16.21
CA GLY A 18 15.25 -8.25 -16.05
C GLY A 18 15.95 -8.03 -14.71
N ARG A 19 15.86 -9.06 -13.85
CA ARG A 19 16.84 -9.42 -12.82
C ARG A 19 18.26 -9.12 -13.33
N ASN A 20 18.94 -8.13 -12.75
CA ASN A 20 20.40 -7.82 -12.79
C ASN A 20 20.72 -6.30 -12.79
N GLY A 21 19.83 -5.42 -12.27
CA GLY A 21 20.07 -3.96 -12.20
C GLY A 21 19.57 -3.27 -10.91
N ASP A 22 19.05 -4.05 -9.97
CA ASP A 22 18.04 -3.61 -8.99
C ASP A 22 18.56 -2.58 -7.96
N GLY A 23 19.86 -2.54 -7.69
CA GLY A 23 20.44 -1.66 -6.66
C GLY A 23 20.47 -0.16 -7.02
N LEU A 24 20.55 0.17 -8.32
CA LEU A 24 20.54 1.55 -8.79
C LEU A 24 19.13 2.15 -8.74
N ASP A 25 18.11 1.36 -9.08
CA ASP A 25 16.71 1.77 -9.08
C ASP A 25 16.22 2.10 -7.65
N PHE A 26 16.55 1.25 -6.66
CA PHE A 26 16.17 1.52 -5.27
C PHE A 26 16.78 2.81 -4.72
N LYS A 27 18.03 3.12 -5.08
CA LYS A 27 18.71 4.32 -4.60
C LYS A 27 18.18 5.57 -5.29
N GLU A 28 17.86 5.50 -6.57
CA GLU A 28 17.22 6.59 -7.31
C GLU A 28 15.82 6.87 -6.76
N ALA A 29 14.99 5.82 -6.59
CA ALA A 29 13.67 5.93 -5.99
C ALA A 29 13.73 6.49 -4.56
N PHE A 30 14.68 6.05 -3.73
CA PHE A 30 14.91 6.63 -2.40
C PHE A 30 15.25 8.13 -2.48
N GLY A 31 16.09 8.52 -3.44
CA GLY A 31 16.46 9.90 -3.70
C GLY A 31 15.28 10.80 -4.07
N LEU A 32 14.22 10.28 -4.70
CA LEU A 32 13.01 11.05 -5.01
C LEU A 32 12.27 11.55 -3.76
N PHE A 33 12.49 10.91 -2.61
CA PHE A 33 11.85 11.29 -1.34
C PHE A 33 12.75 12.15 -0.45
N ASP A 34 14.04 12.27 -0.77
CA ASP A 34 14.97 13.16 -0.09
C ASP A 34 14.73 14.62 -0.53
N ARG A 35 13.94 15.33 0.27
CA ARG A 35 13.62 16.75 0.03
C ARG A 35 14.73 17.71 0.47
N ILE A 36 15.72 17.24 1.22
CA ILE A 36 16.77 18.06 1.84
C ILE A 36 18.08 17.95 1.06
N GLY A 37 18.31 16.82 0.39
CA GLY A 37 19.50 16.57 -0.43
C GLY A 37 20.69 16.04 0.39
N ASP A 38 20.45 15.46 1.56
CA ASP A 38 21.47 14.90 2.46
C ASP A 38 21.51 13.37 2.45
N SER A 39 20.93 12.75 1.43
CA SER A 39 20.85 11.29 1.23
C SER A 39 20.12 10.55 2.35
N GLN A 40 19.13 11.22 2.96
CA GLN A 40 18.29 10.65 4.01
C GLN A 40 16.81 10.88 3.74
N VAL A 41 15.96 10.07 4.35
CA VAL A 41 14.50 10.23 4.33
C VAL A 41 13.96 10.21 5.74
N ALA A 42 12.85 10.91 5.97
CA ALA A 42 12.19 10.91 7.28
C ALA A 42 11.50 9.57 7.55
N TYR A 43 11.43 9.18 8.82
CA TYR A 43 10.80 7.92 9.25
C TYR A 43 9.34 7.81 8.76
N ASN A 44 8.60 8.92 8.75
CA ASN A 44 7.23 8.98 8.25
C ASN A 44 7.08 8.77 6.73
N GLN A 45 8.17 8.83 5.95
CA GLN A 45 8.14 8.58 4.50
C GLN A 45 8.44 7.11 4.15
N VAL A 46 8.95 6.33 5.09
CA VAL A 46 9.46 4.96 4.86
C VAL A 46 8.38 4.05 4.26
N ALA A 47 7.15 4.12 4.75
CA ALA A 47 6.04 3.31 4.25
C ALA A 47 5.71 3.65 2.79
N ASP A 48 5.70 4.93 2.44
CA ASP A 48 5.38 5.38 1.08
C ASP A 48 6.50 5.06 0.09
N ILE A 49 7.76 5.11 0.53
CA ILE A 49 8.91 4.67 -0.29
C ILE A 49 8.82 3.17 -0.57
N MET A 50 8.54 2.35 0.45
CA MET A 50 8.36 0.91 0.26
C MET A 50 7.24 0.60 -0.73
N ARG A 51 6.14 1.36 -0.67
CA ARG A 51 5.02 1.23 -1.62
C ARG A 51 5.38 1.68 -3.03
N ALA A 52 6.12 2.77 -3.18
CA ALA A 52 6.64 3.20 -4.47
C ALA A 52 7.60 2.18 -5.11
N LEU A 53 8.26 1.36 -4.28
CA LEU A 53 9.13 0.27 -4.70
C LEU A 53 8.39 -1.07 -4.94
N GLY A 54 7.06 -1.05 -4.98
CA GLY A 54 6.23 -2.22 -5.31
C GLY A 54 5.99 -3.18 -4.15
N GLN A 55 6.37 -2.81 -2.92
CA GLN A 55 5.97 -3.55 -1.73
C GLN A 55 4.62 -3.04 -1.20
N ASN A 56 3.93 -3.81 -0.37
CA ASN A 56 2.65 -3.38 0.21
C ASN A 56 2.56 -3.67 1.72
N PRO A 57 3.51 -3.17 2.54
CA PRO A 57 3.46 -3.35 3.98
C PRO A 57 2.29 -2.57 4.61
N THR A 58 1.78 -3.07 5.73
CA THR A 58 0.88 -2.28 6.58
C THR A 58 1.67 -1.21 7.33
N ASN A 59 1.01 -0.12 7.75
CA ASN A 59 1.68 0.88 8.60
C ASN A 59 2.20 0.25 9.91
N LYS A 60 1.55 -0.80 10.40
CA LYS A 60 2.00 -1.55 11.58
C LYS A 60 3.29 -2.33 11.32
N ASP A 61 3.42 -2.95 10.16
CA ASP A 61 4.66 -3.65 9.78
C ASP A 61 5.82 -2.68 9.71
N VAL A 62 5.63 -1.53 9.05
CA VAL A 62 6.67 -0.49 8.95
C VAL A 62 7.05 0.05 10.33
N ASN A 63 6.08 0.30 11.20
CA ASN A 63 6.35 0.74 12.57
C ASN A 63 7.21 -0.28 13.34
N LYS A 64 6.90 -1.58 13.19
CA LYS A 64 7.69 -2.66 13.80
C LYS A 64 9.12 -2.73 13.24
N ILE A 65 9.27 -2.64 11.92
CA ILE A 65 10.57 -2.66 11.23
C ILE A 65 11.44 -1.46 11.66
N LEU A 66 10.82 -0.30 11.89
CA LEU A 66 11.49 0.89 12.43
C LEU A 66 11.81 0.79 13.93
N GLY A 67 11.47 -0.32 14.59
CA GLY A 67 11.74 -0.55 16.01
C GLY A 67 10.71 0.05 16.96
N ASN A 68 9.45 0.15 16.53
CA ASN A 68 8.35 0.79 17.27
C ASN A 68 8.67 2.23 17.72
N PRO A 69 8.99 3.13 16.78
CA PRO A 69 9.34 4.52 17.09
C PRO A 69 8.18 5.27 17.76
N THR A 70 8.53 6.23 18.62
CA THR A 70 7.57 7.18 19.19
C THR A 70 7.04 8.16 18.14
N ALA A 71 6.02 8.95 18.47
CA ALA A 71 5.52 10.00 17.58
C ALA A 71 6.59 11.07 17.28
N ASP A 72 7.45 11.39 18.26
CA ASP A 72 8.56 12.32 18.10
C ASP A 72 9.62 11.74 17.16
N ASP A 73 9.94 10.45 17.32
CA ASP A 73 10.84 9.74 16.42
C ASP A 73 10.31 9.76 14.98
N MET A 74 9.02 9.47 14.77
CA MET A 74 8.39 9.51 13.46
C MET A 74 8.43 10.90 12.81
N ALA A 75 8.40 11.97 13.61
CA ALA A 75 8.43 13.35 13.14
C ALA A 75 9.86 13.85 12.85
N ASN A 76 10.85 13.43 13.65
CA ASN A 76 12.16 14.06 13.67
C ASN A 76 13.30 13.15 13.20
N LYS A 77 13.17 11.82 13.29
CA LYS A 77 14.23 10.90 12.87
C LYS A 77 14.25 10.71 11.36
N ARG A 78 15.47 10.52 10.86
CA ARG A 78 15.77 10.27 9.46
C ARG A 78 16.75 9.11 9.36
N LEU A 79 16.74 8.41 8.24
CA LEU A 79 17.64 7.29 7.96
C LEU A 79 18.22 7.41 6.56
N ASN A 80 19.43 6.87 6.39
CA ASN A 80 20.10 6.81 5.09
C ASN A 80 19.73 5.52 4.33
N PHE A 81 20.16 5.45 3.07
CA PHE A 81 19.86 4.32 2.21
C PHE A 81 20.40 2.98 2.75
N ASP A 82 21.58 2.96 3.35
CA ASP A 82 22.18 1.72 3.88
C ASP A 82 21.35 1.14 5.04
N ALA A 83 20.75 2.00 5.86
CA ALA A 83 19.82 1.59 6.92
C ALA A 83 18.46 1.14 6.36
N PHE A 84 18.04 1.64 5.19
CA PHE A 84 16.78 1.28 4.54
C PHE A 84 16.80 -0.10 3.87
N LEU A 85 17.93 -0.48 3.26
CA LEU A 85 18.07 -1.76 2.54
C LEU A 85 17.67 -3.02 3.35
N PRO A 86 18.09 -3.22 4.62
CA PRO A 86 17.65 -4.38 5.39
C PRO A 86 16.14 -4.35 5.67
N MET A 87 15.53 -3.16 5.78
CA MET A 87 14.10 -3.00 5.99
C MET A 87 13.30 -3.50 4.78
N LEU A 88 13.77 -3.24 3.55
CA LEU A 88 13.15 -3.77 2.34
C LEU A 88 13.15 -5.30 2.30
N LYS A 89 14.24 -5.94 2.75
CA LYS A 89 14.32 -7.41 2.83
C LYS A 89 13.36 -7.98 3.86
N GLU A 90 13.19 -7.29 4.99
CA GLU A 90 12.23 -7.70 6.02
C GLU A 90 10.79 -7.60 5.49
N VAL A 91 10.44 -6.54 4.76
CA VAL A 91 9.12 -6.39 4.12
C VAL A 91 8.85 -7.48 3.09
N ASP A 92 9.84 -7.81 2.25
CA ASP A 92 9.66 -8.82 1.21
C ASP A 92 9.37 -10.22 1.78
N ALA A 93 9.85 -10.48 3.00
CA ALA A 93 9.59 -11.72 3.74
C ALA A 93 8.22 -11.76 4.44
N ILE A 94 7.46 -10.65 4.48
CA ILE A 94 6.13 -10.61 5.09
C ILE A 94 5.17 -11.44 4.24
N GLN A 95 4.41 -12.33 4.90
CA GLN A 95 3.39 -13.12 4.24
C GLN A 95 2.31 -12.21 3.65
N LYS A 96 2.15 -12.29 2.32
CA LYS A 96 1.15 -11.53 1.57
C LYS A 96 -0.17 -12.27 1.57
N GLY A 97 -1.28 -11.54 1.66
CA GLY A 97 -2.61 -12.11 1.50
C GLY A 97 -2.82 -12.62 0.08
N THR A 98 -3.51 -13.74 -0.03
CA THR A 98 -3.88 -14.33 -1.32
C THR A 98 -5.22 -13.78 -1.81
N TYR A 99 -5.51 -13.97 -3.09
CA TYR A 99 -6.82 -13.61 -3.67
C TYR A 99 -7.98 -14.25 -2.88
N ASP A 100 -7.85 -15.53 -2.55
CA ASP A 100 -8.87 -16.28 -1.82
C ASP A 100 -9.07 -15.69 -0.41
N ASP A 101 -7.99 -15.31 0.29
CA ASP A 101 -8.09 -14.69 1.62
C ASP A 101 -8.96 -13.41 1.59
N TYR A 102 -8.78 -12.56 0.56
CA TYR A 102 -9.55 -11.33 0.42
C TYR A 102 -11.00 -11.58 0.01
N VAL A 103 -11.24 -12.52 -0.90
CA VAL A 103 -12.60 -12.89 -1.33
C VAL A 103 -13.40 -13.48 -0.18
N GLU A 104 -12.83 -14.42 0.58
CA GLU A 104 -13.49 -14.99 1.75
C GLU A 104 -13.80 -13.93 2.81
N GLY A 105 -12.88 -12.97 3.02
CA GLY A 105 -13.10 -11.84 3.93
C GLY A 105 -14.28 -10.95 3.52
N LEU A 106 -14.45 -10.69 2.22
CA LEU A 106 -15.56 -9.88 1.72
C LEU A 106 -16.88 -10.65 1.63
N ARG A 107 -16.85 -11.96 1.43
CA ARG A 107 -18.04 -12.82 1.38
C ARG A 107 -18.88 -12.75 2.66
N VAL A 108 -18.28 -12.43 3.80
CA VAL A 108 -19.01 -12.23 5.07
C VAL A 108 -20.06 -11.12 4.99
N PHE A 109 -19.89 -10.17 4.06
CA PHE A 109 -20.84 -9.07 3.83
C PHE A 109 -21.89 -9.38 2.76
N ASP A 110 -21.69 -10.44 1.96
CA ASP A 110 -22.61 -10.91 0.92
C ASP A 110 -23.72 -11.78 1.54
N LYS A 111 -24.74 -11.13 2.09
CA LYS A 111 -25.86 -11.79 2.78
C LYS A 111 -26.71 -12.67 1.83
N GLU A 112 -26.72 -12.33 0.54
CA GLU A 112 -27.56 -12.98 -0.47
C GLU A 112 -26.81 -14.07 -1.25
N GLY A 113 -25.48 -14.15 -1.11
CA GLY A 113 -24.63 -15.09 -1.83
C GLY A 113 -24.57 -14.81 -3.33
N ASN A 114 -24.76 -13.55 -3.73
CA ASN A 114 -24.90 -13.16 -5.14
C ASN A 114 -23.59 -12.62 -5.75
N GLY A 115 -22.49 -12.59 -4.99
CA GLY A 115 -21.20 -12.09 -5.47
C GLY A 115 -21.01 -10.58 -5.28
N THR A 116 -21.92 -9.90 -4.57
CA THR A 116 -21.89 -8.44 -4.40
C THR A 116 -21.98 -8.00 -2.94
N VAL A 117 -21.45 -6.81 -2.67
CA VAL A 117 -21.59 -6.09 -1.40
C VAL A 117 -22.08 -4.67 -1.68
N MET A 118 -22.86 -4.09 -0.77
CA MET A 118 -23.24 -2.68 -0.92
C MET A 118 -22.00 -1.79 -0.80
N GLY A 119 -21.79 -0.87 -1.76
CA GLY A 119 -20.67 0.07 -1.73
C GLY A 119 -20.65 0.90 -0.44
N ALA A 120 -21.82 1.28 0.07
CA ALA A 120 -21.97 1.95 1.36
C ALA A 120 -21.47 1.11 2.56
N GLU A 121 -21.76 -0.20 2.60
CA GLU A 121 -21.25 -1.10 3.65
C GLU A 121 -19.72 -1.25 3.53
N LEU A 122 -19.20 -1.39 2.31
CA LEU A 122 -17.77 -1.51 2.06
C LEU A 122 -17.00 -0.24 2.49
N ARG A 123 -17.54 0.95 2.23
CA ARG A 123 -16.97 2.24 2.69
C ARG A 123 -16.89 2.34 4.22
N ILE A 124 -17.90 1.84 4.93
CA ILE A 124 -17.89 1.79 6.41
C ILE A 124 -16.80 0.83 6.89
N VAL A 125 -16.68 -0.34 6.26
CA VAL A 125 -15.64 -1.32 6.61
C VAL A 125 -14.24 -0.71 6.45
N LEU A 126 -13.96 -0.09 5.30
CA LEU A 126 -12.65 0.52 5.00
C LEU A 126 -12.28 1.70 5.92
N SER A 127 -13.26 2.42 6.46
CA SER A 127 -13.03 3.54 7.39
C SER A 127 -12.94 3.12 8.86
N THR A 128 -13.39 1.92 9.23
CA THR A 128 -13.52 1.50 10.64
C THR A 128 -12.66 0.32 11.05
N LEU A 129 -12.42 -0.63 10.15
CA LEU A 129 -11.73 -1.89 10.45
C LEU A 129 -10.26 -1.87 9.99
N GLY A 130 -9.40 -2.48 10.79
CA GLY A 130 -7.98 -2.63 10.47
C GLY A 130 -7.23 -1.30 10.33
N GLU A 131 -6.48 -1.17 9.24
CA GLU A 131 -5.76 0.06 8.88
C GLU A 131 -6.70 1.01 8.16
N LYS A 132 -7.31 1.90 8.95
CA LYS A 132 -8.36 2.81 8.51
C LYS A 132 -7.89 3.70 7.36
N MET A 133 -8.73 3.79 6.35
CA MET A 133 -8.54 4.71 5.22
C MET A 133 -9.28 6.03 5.47
N THR A 134 -8.74 7.10 4.91
CA THR A 134 -9.43 8.40 4.90
C THR A 134 -10.52 8.43 3.83
N GLU A 135 -11.51 9.31 3.94
CA GLU A 135 -12.56 9.44 2.93
C GLU A 135 -12.02 9.64 1.50
N PRO A 136 -11.02 10.52 1.25
CA PRO A 136 -10.44 10.66 -0.08
C PRO A 136 -9.77 9.39 -0.62
N GLU A 137 -9.13 8.60 0.25
CA GLU A 137 -8.51 7.33 -0.14
C GLU A 137 -9.57 6.29 -0.51
N ILE A 138 -10.68 6.27 0.23
CA ILE A 138 -11.81 5.38 -0.04
C ILE A 138 -12.48 5.80 -1.35
N ASP A 139 -12.72 7.09 -1.57
CA ASP A 139 -13.32 7.60 -2.81
C ASP A 139 -12.48 7.24 -4.03
N ALA A 140 -11.15 7.40 -3.94
CA ALA A 140 -10.24 7.01 -5.01
C ALA A 140 -10.29 5.51 -5.28
N LEU A 141 -10.33 4.68 -4.23
CA LEU A 141 -10.39 3.21 -4.35
C LEU A 141 -11.72 2.72 -4.92
N MET A 142 -12.83 3.35 -4.53
CA MET A 142 -14.19 2.96 -4.92
C MET A 142 -14.62 3.54 -6.27
N ALA A 143 -13.83 4.44 -6.86
CA ALA A 143 -14.13 5.07 -8.14
C ALA A 143 -14.34 4.02 -9.25
N GLY A 144 -15.54 3.99 -9.83
CA GLY A 144 -15.89 3.07 -10.91
C GLY A 144 -16.09 1.60 -10.50
N GLN A 145 -16.15 1.31 -9.19
CA GLN A 145 -16.36 -0.06 -8.69
C GLN A 145 -17.83 -0.39 -8.42
N GLU A 146 -18.65 0.64 -8.19
CA GLU A 146 -20.08 0.51 -7.94
C GLU A 146 -20.85 0.43 -9.27
N ASP A 147 -21.84 -0.46 -9.33
CA ASP A 147 -22.80 -0.56 -10.43
C ASP A 147 -23.94 0.48 -10.29
N GLU A 148 -24.93 0.42 -11.18
CA GLU A 148 -26.09 1.33 -11.17
C GLU A 148 -26.93 1.24 -9.88
N ASN A 149 -26.80 0.16 -9.11
CA ASN A 149 -27.49 -0.06 -7.85
C ASN A 149 -26.63 0.28 -6.62
N GLY A 150 -25.40 0.76 -6.82
CA GLY A 150 -24.45 1.02 -5.74
C GLY A 150 -23.82 -0.26 -5.16
N SER A 151 -23.83 -1.36 -5.91
CA SER A 151 -23.27 -2.64 -5.51
C SER A 151 -21.88 -2.85 -6.11
N VAL A 152 -21.00 -3.51 -5.36
CA VAL A 152 -19.63 -3.85 -5.78
C VAL A 152 -19.48 -5.35 -5.91
N HIS A 153 -19.04 -5.82 -7.08
CA HIS A 153 -18.69 -7.22 -7.29
C HIS A 153 -17.31 -7.52 -6.68
N TYR A 154 -17.27 -8.15 -5.50
CA TYR A 154 -16.06 -8.20 -4.68
C TYR A 154 -14.92 -8.99 -5.31
N GLU A 155 -15.19 -10.03 -6.09
CA GLU A 155 -14.12 -10.74 -6.82
C GLU A 155 -13.42 -9.85 -7.85
N ALA A 156 -14.19 -9.00 -8.55
CA ALA A 156 -13.65 -8.07 -9.53
C ALA A 156 -12.88 -6.95 -8.83
N PHE A 157 -13.41 -6.45 -7.72
CA PHE A 157 -12.77 -5.47 -6.87
C PHE A 157 -11.42 -5.97 -6.31
N VAL A 158 -11.36 -7.21 -5.79
CA VAL A 158 -10.11 -7.80 -5.30
C VAL A 158 -9.11 -7.97 -6.45
N LYS A 159 -9.54 -8.46 -7.62
CA LYS A 159 -8.65 -8.54 -8.81
C LYS A 159 -8.10 -7.17 -9.18
N HIS A 160 -8.95 -6.15 -9.19
CA HIS A 160 -8.53 -4.78 -9.46
C HIS A 160 -7.43 -4.35 -8.47
N ILE A 161 -7.68 -4.50 -7.16
CA ILE A 161 -6.73 -4.18 -6.09
C ILE A 161 -5.41 -4.93 -6.17
N MET A 162 -5.43 -6.22 -6.55
CA MET A 162 -4.23 -7.06 -6.62
C MET A 162 -3.47 -6.95 -7.93
N SER A 163 -4.05 -6.33 -8.96
CA SER A 163 -3.44 -6.14 -10.28
C SER A 163 -2.59 -4.87 -10.39
N VAL A 164 -2.71 -3.97 -9.40
CA VAL A 164 -1.95 -2.71 -9.27
C VAL A 164 -0.71 -2.91 -8.42
#